data_AF-A0A3M3FNN9-F1
#
_entry.id   AF-A0A3M3FNN9-F1
#
_cell.length_a   1.000
_cell.length_b   1.000
_cell.length_c   1.000
_cell.angle_alpha   90.00
_cell.angle_beta   90.00
_cell.angle_gamma   90.00
#
_symmetry.space_group_name_H-M   'P 1'
#
loop_
_entity.id
_entity.type
_entity.pdbx_description
1 polymer ?
#
loop_
_entity_poly.entity_id
_entity_poly.type
_entity_poly.pdbx_seq_one_letter_code
_entity_poly.pdbx_strand_id
1 'polypeptide(L)'
;MAGRLPASLLLPLHRLPGPCHAATHRRRALKDLVSEALDVFFDVRKVPGLKKKPSTSELVDWLKLLMADNIGEAVLRERDPTKAIPPLAGALVKNEQDVHLLERLAFMSRRGNR
;
A
#
# COMPACT_ATOMS: atom_id res chain seq x y z
N MET A 1 -72.02 2.05 9.44
CA MET A 1 -70.75 2.67 9.84
C MET A 1 -69.61 1.88 9.19
N ALA A 2 -68.98 2.48 8.19
CA ALA A 2 -67.92 1.86 7.40
C ALA A 2 -66.56 2.16 8.05
N GLY A 3 -65.80 1.12 8.37
CA GLY A 3 -64.44 1.22 8.88
C GLY A 3 -63.59 0.10 8.29
N ARG A 4 -63.30 0.19 6.99
CA ARG A 4 -62.45 -0.76 6.25
C ARG A 4 -61.02 -0.20 6.29
N LEU A 5 -60.19 -0.74 7.18
CA LEU A 5 -58.75 -0.45 7.20
C LEU A 5 -58.06 -1.14 6.00
N PRO A 6 -57.15 -0.47 5.28
CA PRO A 6 -56.47 -1.06 4.12
C PRO A 6 -55.37 -2.03 4.56
N ALA A 7 -55.44 -3.26 4.05
CA ALA A 7 -54.42 -4.29 4.17
C ALA A 7 -53.23 -4.01 3.24
N SER A 8 -52.40 -3.01 3.57
CA SER A 8 -51.19 -2.67 2.79
C SER A 8 -49.88 -2.71 3.60
N LEU A 9 -49.83 -3.48 4.68
CA LEU A 9 -48.58 -3.73 5.41
C LEU A 9 -48.30 -5.23 5.52
N LEU A 10 -48.01 -5.84 4.37
CA LEU A 10 -47.29 -7.11 4.32
C LEU A 10 -46.17 -6.97 3.28
N LEU A 11 -45.14 -6.23 3.66
CA LEU A 11 -43.86 -6.24 2.94
C LEU A 11 -43.27 -7.66 3.03
N PRO A 12 -42.83 -8.25 1.92
CA PRO A 12 -42.22 -9.57 1.92
C PRO A 12 -40.87 -9.48 2.61
N LEU A 13 -40.71 -10.23 3.70
CA LEU A 13 -39.46 -10.45 4.43
C LEU A 13 -38.51 -11.37 3.63
N HIS A 14 -38.35 -11.10 2.34
CA HIS A 14 -37.38 -11.78 1.49
C HIS A 14 -36.13 -10.89 1.38
N ARG A 15 -35.00 -11.52 1.72
CA ARG A 15 -33.63 -11.10 1.43
C ARG A 15 -32.96 -10.22 2.50
N LEU A 16 -32.75 -10.81 3.67
CA LEU A 16 -31.54 -10.49 4.43
C LEU A 16 -30.33 -10.93 3.59
N PRO A 17 -29.42 -10.04 3.18
CA PRO A 17 -28.17 -10.45 2.58
C PRO A 17 -27.36 -11.22 3.63
N GLY A 18 -26.94 -12.44 3.25
CA GLY A 18 -26.05 -13.30 4.04
C GLY A 18 -24.66 -12.69 4.27
N PRO A 19 -23.78 -13.44 4.94
CA PRO A 19 -22.76 -12.91 5.84
C PRO A 19 -21.79 -11.96 5.14
N CYS A 20 -21.45 -10.88 5.83
CA CYS A 20 -20.44 -9.92 5.44
C CYS A 20 -19.09 -10.63 5.21
N HIS A 21 -18.74 -10.90 3.94
CA HIS A 21 -17.45 -11.47 3.52
C HIS A 21 -16.27 -10.48 3.67
N ALA A 22 -16.44 -9.38 4.42
CA ALA A 22 -15.43 -8.33 4.58
C ALA A 22 -14.16 -8.78 5.34
N ALA A 23 -14.15 -9.97 5.94
CA ALA A 23 -13.02 -10.47 6.72
C ALA A 23 -11.85 -11.05 5.89
N THR A 24 -12.06 -11.40 4.62
CA THR A 24 -11.02 -11.99 3.75
C THR A 24 -10.31 -10.99 2.85
N HIS A 25 -10.92 -9.83 2.55
CA HIS A 25 -10.31 -8.81 1.67
C HIS A 25 -9.01 -8.25 2.27
N ARG A 26 -9.01 -8.00 3.59
CA ARG A 26 -7.84 -7.44 4.30
C ARG A 26 -6.62 -8.38 4.29
N ARG A 27 -6.83 -9.70 4.41
CA ARG A 27 -5.72 -10.66 4.39
C ARG A 27 -5.09 -10.85 3.01
N ARG A 28 -5.86 -10.67 1.93
CA ARG A 28 -5.34 -10.75 0.57
C ARG A 28 -4.57 -9.48 0.20
N ALA A 29 -5.15 -8.32 0.48
CA ALA A 29 -4.50 -7.02 0.30
C ALA A 29 -3.17 -6.92 1.07
N LEU A 30 -3.07 -7.48 2.28
CA LEU A 30 -1.80 -7.50 3.01
C LEU A 30 -0.73 -8.35 2.32
N LYS A 31 -1.10 -9.48 1.71
CA LYS A 31 -0.13 -10.32 0.98
C LYS A 31 0.39 -9.61 -0.26
N ASP A 32 -0.51 -8.95 -0.99
CA ASP A 32 -0.19 -8.22 -2.20
C ASP A 32 0.70 -7.01 -1.86
N LEU A 33 0.38 -6.26 -0.80
CA LEU A 33 1.21 -5.17 -0.28
C LEU A 33 2.62 -5.64 0.11
N VAL A 34 2.72 -6.76 0.84
CA VAL A 34 4.03 -7.30 1.26
C VAL A 34 4.85 -7.75 0.05
N SER A 35 4.22 -8.35 -0.96
CA SER A 35 4.91 -8.75 -2.18
C SER A 35 5.50 -7.55 -2.92
N GLU A 36 4.68 -6.53 -3.17
CA GLU A 36 5.12 -5.32 -3.87
C GLU A 36 6.18 -4.56 -3.05
N ALA A 37 6.04 -4.52 -1.72
CA ALA A 37 7.05 -3.94 -0.83
C ALA A 37 8.39 -4.69 -0.88
N LEU A 38 8.37 -6.03 -0.98
CA LEU A 38 9.59 -6.83 -1.11
C LEU A 38 10.32 -6.53 -2.41
N ASP A 39 9.59 -6.42 -3.52
CA ASP A 39 10.18 -6.08 -4.83
C ASP A 39 10.90 -4.73 -4.76
N VAL A 40 10.21 -3.71 -4.22
CA VAL A 40 10.78 -2.36 -4.01
C VAL A 40 12.00 -2.41 -3.07
N PHE A 41 11.94 -3.18 -1.99
CA PHE A 41 13.04 -3.33 -1.05
C PHE A 41 14.29 -3.92 -1.71
N PHE A 42 14.13 -4.94 -2.56
CA PHE A 42 15.24 -5.52 -3.29
C PHE A 42 15.81 -4.57 -4.33
N ASP A 43 14.98 -3.77 -4.99
CA ASP A 43 15.44 -2.76 -5.94
C ASP A 43 16.25 -1.66 -5.27
N VAL A 44 15.84 -1.19 -4.09
CA VAL A 44 16.65 -0.26 -3.28
C VAL A 44 18.03 -0.87 -2.96
N ARG A 45 18.10 -2.16 -2.63
CA ARG A 45 19.39 -2.83 -2.33
C ARG A 45 20.31 -2.99 -3.54
N LYS A 46 19.78 -2.86 -4.76
CA LYS A 46 20.56 -2.89 -6.02
C LYS A 46 21.15 -1.52 -6.35
N VAL A 47 20.69 -0.43 -5.71
CA VAL A 47 21.20 0.92 -5.97
C VAL A 47 22.70 1.00 -5.67
N PRO A 48 23.55 1.31 -6.67
CA PRO A 48 24.98 1.48 -6.45
C PRO A 48 25.24 2.77 -5.64
N GLY A 49 26.22 2.73 -4.74
CA GLY A 49 26.61 3.90 -3.92
C GLY A 49 25.98 3.98 -2.53
N LEU A 50 25.04 3.07 -2.19
CA LEU A 50 24.55 2.93 -0.81
C LEU A 50 25.68 2.47 0.11
N LYS A 51 25.97 3.26 1.17
CA LYS A 51 26.99 2.89 2.17
C LYS A 51 26.57 1.65 2.96
N LYS A 52 25.30 1.57 3.34
CA LYS A 52 24.73 0.42 4.04
C LYS A 52 23.45 -0.02 3.36
N LYS A 53 23.39 -1.30 3.01
CA LYS A 53 22.17 -1.90 2.45
C LYS A 53 21.11 -2.03 3.55
N PRO A 54 19.84 -1.70 3.27
CA PRO A 54 18.75 -1.87 4.23
C PRO A 54 18.62 -3.36 4.62
N SER A 55 18.47 -3.64 5.91
CA SER A 55 18.29 -4.98 6.48
C SER A 55 16.82 -5.34 6.63
N THR A 56 16.55 -6.58 7.05
CA THR A 56 15.18 -7.06 7.29
C THR A 56 14.46 -6.25 8.37
N SER A 57 15.19 -5.70 9.35
CA SER A 57 14.59 -4.85 10.39
C SER A 57 14.06 -3.54 9.80
N GLU A 58 14.79 -2.92 8.87
CA GLU A 58 14.32 -1.72 8.18
C GLU A 58 13.11 -2.01 7.27
N LEU A 59 13.07 -3.18 6.61
CA LEU A 59 11.89 -3.61 5.85
C LEU A 59 10.66 -3.71 6.76
N VAL A 60 10.81 -4.35 7.93
CA VAL A 60 9.70 -4.52 8.87
C VAL A 60 9.21 -3.18 9.40
N ASP A 61 10.12 -2.25 9.73
CA ASP A 61 9.76 -0.91 10.18
C ASP A 61 9.08 -0.09 9.07
N TRP A 62 9.54 -0.24 7.83
CA TRP A 62 8.90 0.38 6.67
C TRP A 62 7.47 -0.16 6.43
N LEU A 63 7.27 -1.48 6.52
CA LEU A 63 5.94 -2.09 6.42
C LEU A 63 4.97 -1.58 7.49
N LYS A 64 5.45 -1.41 8.74
CA LYS A 64 4.62 -0.84 9.82
C LYS A 64 4.14 0.57 9.48
N LEU A 65 5.00 1.39 8.88
CA LEU A 65 4.66 2.75 8.49
C LEU A 65 3.69 2.80 7.30
N LEU A 66 3.90 1.96 6.28
CA LEU A 66 2.97 1.84 5.17
C LEU A 66 1.56 1.48 5.66
N MET A 67 1.47 0.55 6.61
CA MET A 67 0.20 0.17 7.23
C MET A 67 -0.38 1.28 8.10
N ALA A 68 0.45 2.03 8.84
CA ALA A 68 0.01 3.12 9.70
C ALA A 68 -0.58 4.29 8.88
N ASP A 69 0.04 4.61 7.74
CA ASP A 69 -0.39 5.68 6.84
C ASP A 69 -1.44 5.20 5.81
N ASN A 70 -1.93 3.97 5.93
CA ASN A 70 -2.90 3.35 5.02
C ASN A 70 -2.44 3.39 3.53
N ILE A 71 -1.14 3.24 3.30
CA ILE A 71 -0.52 3.17 1.97
C ILE A 71 -0.66 1.73 1.45
N GLY A 72 -1.54 1.55 0.47
CA GLY A 72 -1.79 0.26 -0.16
C GLY A 72 -0.82 -0.09 -1.29
N GLU A 73 -0.96 -1.32 -1.79
CA GLU A 73 -0.14 -1.91 -2.86
C GLU A 73 -0.21 -1.13 -4.16
N ALA A 74 -1.36 -0.51 -4.45
CA ALA A 74 -1.55 0.32 -5.65
C ALA A 74 -0.52 1.46 -5.72
N VAL A 75 -0.22 2.10 -4.59
CA VAL A 75 0.77 3.19 -4.51
C VAL A 75 2.18 2.68 -4.78
N LEU A 76 2.49 1.46 -4.34
CA LEU A 76 3.79 0.83 -4.59
C LEU A 76 3.92 0.40 -6.06
N ARG A 77 2.83 -0.11 -6.65
CA ARG A 77 2.80 -0.68 -8.01
C ARG A 77 2.75 0.37 -9.12
N GLU A 78 2.10 1.51 -8.89
CA GLU A 78 2.07 2.63 -9.84
C GLU A 78 3.43 3.35 -9.97
N ARG A 79 4.44 2.93 -9.21
CA ARG A 79 5.79 3.48 -9.28
C ARG A 79 6.65 2.70 -10.26
N ASP A 80 7.33 3.47 -11.11
CA ASP A 80 8.42 2.93 -11.92
C ASP A 80 9.56 2.46 -11.00
N PRO A 81 9.94 1.17 -11.01
CA PRO A 81 10.96 0.59 -10.13
C PRO A 81 12.34 1.25 -10.30
N THR A 82 12.55 1.97 -11.40
CA THR A 82 13.82 2.65 -11.69
C THR A 82 13.83 4.15 -11.34
N LYS A 83 12.69 4.75 -10.96
CA LYS A 83 12.56 6.23 -11.00
C LYS A 83 11.91 6.92 -9.80
N ALA A 84 11.38 6.21 -8.80
CA ALA A 84 10.68 6.88 -7.70
C ALA A 84 11.17 6.40 -6.31
N ILE A 85 11.77 7.31 -5.52
CA ILE A 85 12.13 7.06 -4.11
C ILE A 85 10.92 6.50 -3.37
N PRO A 86 10.93 5.27 -2.83
CA PRO A 86 9.77 4.67 -2.16
C PRO A 86 9.14 5.64 -1.14
N PRO A 87 7.80 5.61 -0.94
CA PRO A 87 7.18 6.42 0.09
C PRO A 87 7.82 6.04 1.43
N LEU A 88 8.13 7.02 2.28
CA LEU A 88 8.75 6.77 3.59
C LEU A 88 10.11 6.05 3.51
N ALA A 89 10.90 6.29 2.45
CA ALA A 89 12.22 5.67 2.26
C ALA A 89 13.23 5.93 3.40
N GLY A 90 13.02 6.94 4.24
CA GLY A 90 13.81 7.15 5.47
C GLY A 90 13.70 5.98 6.46
N ALA A 91 12.65 5.16 6.38
CA ALA A 91 12.54 3.94 7.15
C ALA A 91 13.43 2.82 6.62
N LEU A 92 13.65 2.78 5.31
CA LEU A 92 14.58 1.86 4.67
C LEU A 92 16.03 2.28 4.92
N VAL A 93 16.30 3.59 4.88
CA VAL A 93 17.65 4.11 4.92
C VAL A 93 17.83 5.09 6.06
N LYS A 94 18.53 4.64 7.11
CA LYS A 94 18.75 5.41 8.34
C LYS A 94 19.83 6.49 8.25
N ASN A 95 20.51 6.61 7.11
CA ASN A 95 21.55 7.62 6.90
C ASN A 95 21.04 8.71 5.97
N GLU A 96 21.06 9.96 6.44
CA GLU A 96 20.62 11.14 5.69
C GLU A 96 21.32 11.28 4.33
N GLN A 97 22.60 10.91 4.24
CA GLN A 97 23.34 10.96 2.98
C GLN A 97 22.79 10.01 1.92
N ASP A 98 22.42 8.81 2.35
CA ASP A 98 21.89 7.77 1.47
C ASP A 98 20.43 8.08 1.09
N VAL A 99 19.65 8.70 1.99
CA VAL A 99 18.32 9.27 1.68
C VAL A 99 18.46 10.32 0.59
N HIS A 100 19.40 11.25 0.73
CA HIS A 100 19.62 12.31 -0.25
C HIS A 100 20.14 11.78 -1.60
N LEU A 101 20.91 10.68 -1.59
CA LEU A 101 21.31 9.98 -2.82
C LEU A 101 20.09 9.42 -3.56
N LEU A 102 19.19 8.72 -2.85
CA LEU A 102 17.94 8.23 -3.42
C LEU A 102 17.09 9.37 -3.98
N GLU A 103 17.02 10.49 -3.25
CA GLU A 103 16.30 11.70 -3.68
C GLU A 103 16.83 12.25 -5.01
N ARG A 104 18.14 12.41 -5.11
CA ARG A 104 18.81 12.87 -6.34
C ARG A 104 18.59 11.92 -7.50
N LEU A 105 18.71 10.61 -7.27
CA LEU A 105 18.53 9.59 -8.30
C LEU A 105 17.11 9.62 -8.89
N ALA A 106 16.08 9.71 -8.05
CA ALA A 106 14.71 9.81 -8.56
C ALA A 106 14.45 11.13 -9.28
N PHE A 107 15.06 12.24 -8.86
CA PHE A 107 14.92 13.51 -9.56
C PHE A 107 15.59 13.51 -10.94
N MET A 108 16.74 12.85 -11.08
CA MET A 108 17.42 12.69 -12.36
C MET A 108 16.64 11.78 -13.31
N SER A 109 16.06 10.69 -12.79
CA SER A 109 15.34 9.70 -13.58
C SER A 109 14.06 10.26 -14.23
N ARG A 110 13.38 11.20 -13.55
CA ARG A 110 12.20 11.93 -14.06
C ARG A 110 12.49 12.82 -15.28
N ARG A 111 13.74 13.28 -15.45
CA ARG A 111 14.10 14.19 -16.55
C ARG A 111 14.46 13.47 -17.86
N GLY A 112 14.88 12.20 -17.79
CA GLY A 112 15.27 11.41 -18.96
C GLY A 112 14.14 10.64 -19.65
N ASN A 113 12.88 10.91 -19.31
CA ASN A 113 11.71 10.20 -19.84
C ASN A 113 10.77 11.08 -20.69
N ARG A 114 11.33 12.10 -21.35
CA ARG A 114 10.64 12.90 -22.38
C ARG A 114 11.13 12.51 -23.76
#